data_AF-A0A1J5S7T8-F1
#
_entry.id   AF-A0A1J5S7T8-F1
#
_cell.length_a   1.000
_cell.length_b   1.000
_cell.length_c   1.000
_cell.angle_alpha   90.00
_cell.angle_beta   90.00
_cell.angle_gamma   90.00
#
_symmetry.space_group_name_H-M   'P 1'
#
loop_
_entity.id
_entity.type
_entity.pdbx_description
1 polymer ?
#
loop_
_entity_poly.entity_id
_entity_poly.type
_entity_poly.pdbx_seq_one_letter_code
_entity_poly.pdbx_strand_id
1 'polypeptide(L)'
;MNNIVGKLFMPEDVLSKIKSDRAVRRKRRVWGKSRINILMAELLNLKEAGASYADLEFWLRKEKRIKIHRSNIKRAMDKFKLLNQRQI
;
A
#
# COMPACT_ATOMS: atom_id res chain seq x y z
N MET A 1 -3.69 42.04 -36.64
CA MET A 1 -2.69 40.95 -36.51
C MET A 1 -3.14 40.02 -35.41
N ASN A 2 -3.33 38.75 -35.77
CA ASN A 2 -3.93 37.70 -34.95
C ASN A 2 -3.02 37.30 -33.78
N ASN A 3 -3.56 37.13 -32.58
CA ASN A 3 -2.97 36.21 -31.59
C ASN A 3 -3.99 35.80 -30.52
N ILE A 4 -4.96 34.97 -30.91
CA ILE A 4 -5.69 34.14 -29.94
C ILE A 4 -4.80 32.92 -29.70
N VAL A 5 -3.84 33.03 -28.78
CA VAL A 5 -3.29 31.83 -28.15
C VAL A 5 -4.02 31.66 -26.82
N GLY A 6 -5.35 31.50 -26.94
CA GLY A 6 -6.12 30.83 -25.90
C GLY A 6 -5.50 29.46 -25.75
N LYS A 7 -4.77 29.27 -24.65
CA LYS A 7 -4.07 28.02 -24.32
C LYS A 7 -5.09 26.88 -24.42
N LEU A 8 -5.06 26.12 -25.52
CA LEU A 8 -5.97 24.99 -25.70
C LEU A 8 -5.75 24.05 -24.51
N PHE A 9 -6.80 23.84 -23.72
CA PHE A 9 -6.78 22.85 -22.66
C PHE A 9 -6.73 21.47 -23.32
N MET A 10 -5.54 20.88 -23.37
CA MET A 10 -5.30 19.53 -23.85
C MET A 10 -5.47 18.55 -22.68
N PRO A 11 -6.62 17.86 -22.56
CA PRO A 11 -6.89 17.01 -21.41
C PRO A 11 -5.87 15.87 -21.27
N GLU A 12 -5.34 15.37 -22.38
CA GLU A 12 -4.39 14.26 -22.36
C GLU A 12 -3.01 14.62 -21.82
N ASP A 13 -2.53 15.82 -22.14
CA ASP A 13 -1.26 16.33 -21.59
C ASP A 13 -1.39 16.58 -20.08
N VAL A 14 -2.51 17.14 -19.66
CA VAL A 14 -2.81 17.37 -18.23
C VAL A 14 -2.93 16.04 -17.50
N LEU A 15 -3.63 15.06 -18.07
CA LEU A 15 -3.79 13.73 -17.48
C LEU A 15 -2.45 12.97 -17.40
N SER A 16 -1.62 13.06 -18.44
CA SER A 16 -0.28 12.49 -18.48
C SER A 16 0.60 13.07 -17.37
N LYS A 17 0.57 14.40 -17.21
CA LYS A 17 1.29 15.10 -16.13
C LYS A 17 0.79 14.72 -14.74
N ILE A 18 -0.53 14.57 -14.55
CA ILE A 18 -1.09 14.09 -13.28
C ILE A 18 -0.64 12.66 -12.99
N LYS A 19 -0.59 11.77 -14.00
CA LYS A 19 -0.14 10.37 -13.85
C LYS A 19 1.33 10.31 -13.45
N SER A 20 2.20 11.10 -14.08
CA SER A 20 3.64 11.15 -13.76
C SER A 20 3.89 11.71 -12.36
N ASP A 21 3.24 12.80 -11.98
CA ASP A 21 3.32 13.38 -10.64
C ASP A 21 2.84 12.41 -9.57
N ARG A 22 1.75 11.67 -9.84
CA ARG A 22 1.23 10.64 -8.95
C ARG A 22 2.23 9.49 -8.77
N ALA A 23 2.89 9.05 -9.84
CA ALA A 23 3.91 7.99 -9.77
C ALA A 23 5.11 8.43 -8.92
N VAL A 24 5.57 9.66 -9.11
CA VAL A 24 6.68 10.24 -8.34
C VAL A 24 6.30 10.41 -6.86
N ARG A 25 5.09 10.91 -6.56
CA ARG A 25 4.59 11.02 -5.17
C ARG A 25 4.43 9.66 -4.49
N ARG A 26 4.02 8.62 -5.22
CA ARG A 26 3.98 7.23 -4.71
C ARG A 26 5.38 6.72 -4.34
N LYS A 27 6.40 7.03 -5.15
CA LYS A 27 7.80 6.69 -4.85
C LYS A 27 8.34 7.47 -3.64
N ARG A 28 7.97 8.75 -3.49
CA ARG A 28 8.39 9.64 -2.39
C ARG A 28 7.70 9.39 -1.04
N ARG A 29 6.70 8.50 -0.94
CA ARG A 29 6.13 8.09 0.36
C ARG A 29 7.07 7.10 1.05
N VAL A 30 8.23 7.63 1.42
CA VAL A 30 9.21 7.05 2.35
C VAL A 30 8.65 7.11 3.76
N TRP A 31 7.47 6.51 3.98
CA TRP A 31 7.18 6.01 5.31
C TRP A 31 8.07 4.78 5.42
N GLY A 32 8.97 4.75 6.40
CA GLY A 32 9.89 3.63 6.63
C GLY A 32 9.16 2.28 6.61
N LYS A 33 9.92 1.17 6.54
CA LYS A 33 9.36 -0.20 6.47
C LYS A 33 8.13 -0.29 7.37
N SER A 34 6.95 -0.55 6.76
CA SER A 34 5.69 -0.55 7.51
C SER A 34 5.83 -1.46 8.72
N ARG A 35 5.39 -1.01 9.90
CA ARG A 35 5.46 -1.81 11.15
C ARG A 35 4.83 -3.19 10.98
N ILE A 36 3.85 -3.33 10.09
CA ILE A 36 3.23 -4.63 9.76
C ILE A 36 4.17 -5.57 8.99
N ASN A 37 5.06 -5.03 8.15
CA ASN A 37 6.01 -5.84 7.38
C ASN A 37 7.04 -6.51 8.30
N ILE A 38 7.38 -5.86 9.41
CA ILE A 38 8.30 -6.41 10.42
C ILE A 38 7.65 -7.61 11.13
N LEU A 39 6.36 -7.50 11.44
CA LEU A 39 5.59 -8.53 12.15
C LEU A 39 4.98 -9.59 11.22
N MET A 40 5.33 -9.58 9.92
CA MET A 40 4.66 -10.42 8.93
C MET A 40 4.87 -11.92 9.18
N ALA A 41 6.06 -12.30 9.66
CA ALA A 41 6.35 -13.69 10.04
C ALA A 41 5.45 -14.15 11.21
N GLU A 42 5.31 -13.33 12.25
CA GLU A 42 4.42 -13.62 13.39
C GLU A 42 2.96 -13.74 12.93
N LEU A 43 2.50 -12.85 12.05
CA LEU A 43 1.13 -12.90 11.50
C LEU A 43 0.88 -14.14 10.64
N LEU A 44 1.88 -14.62 9.90
CA LEU A 44 1.77 -15.85 9.11
C LEU A 44 1.71 -17.08 10.02
N ASN A 45 2.56 -17.16 11.05
CA ASN A 45 2.53 -18.26 12.01
C ASN A 45 1.17 -18.34 12.74
N LEU A 46 0.63 -17.20 13.18
CA LEU A 46 -0.71 -17.15 13.77
C LEU A 46 -1.79 -17.59 12.76
N LYS A 47 -1.62 -17.22 11.48
CA LYS A 47 -2.57 -17.62 10.44
C LYS A 47 -2.52 -19.12 10.13
N GLU A 48 -1.33 -19.71 10.15
CA GLU A 48 -1.11 -21.16 10.00
C GLU A 48 -1.65 -21.94 11.20
N ALA A 49 -1.59 -21.37 12.40
CA ALA A 49 -2.24 -21.91 13.61
C ALA A 49 -3.78 -21.79 13.59
N GLY A 50 -4.38 -21.25 12.53
CA GLY A 50 -5.83 -21.19 12.34
C GLY A 50 -6.49 -19.86 12.69
N ALA A 51 -5.73 -18.82 13.06
CA ALA A 51 -6.31 -17.53 13.44
C ALA A 51 -7.12 -16.88 12.29
N SER A 52 -8.23 -16.23 12.61
CA SER A 52 -8.97 -15.38 11.68
C SER A 52 -8.30 -14.01 11.54
N TYR A 53 -8.66 -13.24 10.50
CA TYR A 53 -8.15 -11.86 10.38
C TYR A 53 -8.64 -10.94 11.51
N ALA A 54 -9.76 -11.27 12.16
CA ALA A 54 -10.22 -10.53 13.34
C ALA A 54 -9.32 -10.79 14.55
N ASP A 55 -8.86 -12.03 14.72
CA ASP A 55 -7.92 -12.42 15.79
C ASP A 55 -6.57 -11.74 15.59
N LEU A 56 -6.09 -11.67 14.35
CA LEU A 56 -4.86 -10.93 14.02
C LEU A 56 -4.99 -9.43 14.33
N GLU A 57 -6.13 -8.81 14.02
CA GLU A 57 -6.40 -7.42 14.38
C GLU A 57 -6.42 -7.20 15.89
N PHE A 58 -7.08 -8.11 16.63
CA PHE A 58 -7.13 -8.08 18.09
C PHE A 58 -5.74 -8.22 18.70
N TRP A 59 -4.96 -9.20 18.25
CA TRP A 59 -3.58 -9.45 18.71
C TRP A 59 -2.66 -8.26 18.43
N LEU A 60 -2.73 -7.66 17.23
CA LEU A 60 -1.95 -6.47 16.90
C LEU A 60 -2.28 -5.29 17.80
N ARG A 61 -3.56 -5.10 18.14
CA ARG A 61 -4.01 -4.04 19.03
C ARG A 61 -3.58 -4.29 20.47
N LYS A 62 -3.71 -5.53 20.95
CA LYS A 62 -3.48 -5.91 22.35
C LYS A 62 -1.98 -6.02 22.68
N GLU A 63 -1.25 -6.80 21.89
CA GLU A 63 0.16 -7.15 22.18
C GLU A 63 1.14 -6.15 21.60
N LYS A 64 0.89 -5.68 20.36
CA LYS A 64 1.83 -4.82 19.63
C LYS A 64 1.47 -3.34 19.67
N ARG A 65 0.32 -2.99 20.26
CA ARG A 65 -0.26 -1.63 20.31
C ARG A 65 -0.36 -0.98 18.91
N ILE A 66 -0.66 -1.76 17.89
CA ILE A 66 -0.83 -1.32 16.50
C ILE A 66 -2.30 -1.33 16.15
N LYS A 67 -2.87 -0.16 15.87
CA LYS A 67 -4.25 -0.03 15.40
C LYS A 67 -4.29 -0.16 13.87
N ILE A 68 -4.73 -1.32 13.39
CA ILE A 68 -4.87 -1.59 11.96
C ILE A 68 -6.07 -2.49 11.70
N HIS A 69 -6.89 -2.12 10.73
CA HIS A 69 -8.08 -2.89 10.39
C HIS A 69 -7.72 -4.17 9.62
N ARG A 70 -8.47 -5.26 9.85
CA ARG A 70 -8.33 -6.56 9.17
C ARG A 70 -8.15 -6.52 7.66
N SER A 71 -8.79 -5.58 6.97
CA SER A 71 -8.65 -5.42 5.50
C SER A 71 -7.23 -4.97 5.08
N ASN A 72 -6.58 -4.15 5.90
CA ASN A 72 -5.18 -3.75 5.67
C ASN A 72 -4.22 -4.90 5.99
N ILE A 73 -4.53 -5.71 7.02
CA ILE A 73 -3.76 -6.92 7.34
C ILE A 73 -3.80 -7.89 6.15
N LYS A 74 -5.01 -8.21 5.66
CA LYS A 74 -5.20 -9.05 4.48
C LYS A 74 -4.40 -8.54 3.29
N ARG A 75 -4.56 -7.25 2.95
CA ARG A 75 -3.83 -6.62 1.84
C ARG A 75 -2.31 -6.74 1.99
N ALA A 76 -1.79 -6.54 3.20
CA ALA A 76 -0.36 -6.63 3.47
C ALA A 76 0.16 -8.06 3.30
N MET A 77 -0.58 -9.05 3.80
CA MET A 77 -0.24 -10.47 3.65
C MET A 77 -0.30 -10.92 2.19
N ASP A 78 -1.34 -10.53 1.43
CA ASP A 78 -1.47 -10.84 0.00
C ASP A 78 -0.29 -10.25 -0.79
N LYS A 79 0.09 -9.01 -0.48
CA LYS A 79 1.26 -8.36 -1.09
C LYS A 79 2.57 -9.09 -0.73
N PHE A 80 2.73 -9.52 0.52
CA PHE A 80 3.92 -10.24 0.98
C PHE A 80 4.06 -11.59 0.27
N LYS A 81 2.96 -12.35 0.15
CA LYS A 81 2.93 -13.60 -0.63
C LYS A 81 3.34 -13.37 -2.08
N LEU A 82 2.77 -12.36 -2.74
CA LEU A 82 3.09 -12.03 -4.13
C LEU A 82 4.57 -11.63 -4.32
N LEU A 83 5.19 -10.98 -3.33
CA LEU A 83 6.61 -10.61 -3.40
C LEU A 83 7.53 -11.81 -3.18
N ASN A 84 7.17 -12.72 -2.27
CA ASN A 84 7.97 -13.91 -1.99
C ASN A 84 7.82 -14.99 -3.07
N GLN A 85 6.67 -15.07 -3.74
CA GLN A 85 6.44 -16.01 -4.85
C GLN A 85 7.27 -15.71 -6.10
N ARG A 86 7.85 -14.51 -6.21
CA ARG A 86 8.68 -14.10 -7.36
C ARG A 86 10.18 -14.38 -7.17
N GLN A 87 10.55 -15.03 -6.08
CA GLN A 87 11.94 -15.34 -5.71
C GLN A 87 12.27 -16.83 -5.90
N ILE A 88 11.45 -17.55 -6.67
CA ILE A 88 11.64 -18.95 -7.08
C ILE A 88 11.78 -18.97 -8.60
#